data_AF-A0A924ALZ1-F1
#
_entry.id   AF-A0A924ALZ1-F1
#
_cell.length_a   1.000
_cell.length_b   1.000
_cell.length_c   1.000
_cell.angle_alpha   90.00
_cell.angle_beta   90.00
_cell.angle_gamma   90.00
#
_symmetry.space_group_name_H-M   'P 1'
#
loop_
_entity.id
_entity.type
_entity.pdbx_description
1 polymer ?
#
loop_
_entity_poly.entity_id
_entity_poly.type
_entity_poly.pdbx_seq_one_letter_code
_entity_poly.pdbx_strand_id
1 'polypeptide(L)'
;MVATRPKIPHSTLREAVDRGYACITVADATAASDPALQAPALAMIGVEGGILGHVAITEQLVAVLCRASHSKNSQELPRTPMTQVKKLWPLLTATHRYDKSISTFNRGRGQQIEAPILAYLIETAQGRILYDVGCDHAKIADPLARARYYDAGAFEFGAPEMDEAQRIPHHLARLGLTPADVDVIFIGHLHFDHAGGLKDLRRCGCGAEIHVQHDEMAAARSGADQAVFADDLQDDAGAPLQFRLKQGEYTLLPGVHAVATPGHTVGHMSMLIELPKGPPVLLAGDAADLQENLDDEVAPGTLWQGREQQAIDSIRKLKALASETGARIWPNHDMAFYRLLPAFPLAFE
;
A
#
# COMPACT_ATOMS: atom_id res chain seq x y z
N MET A 1 -1.16 -27.58 -4.68
CA MET A 1 -0.72 -28.84 -4.03
C MET A 1 -1.31 -30.00 -4.83
N VAL A 2 -0.51 -30.94 -5.36
CA VAL A 2 -1.05 -32.14 -6.03
C VAL A 2 -1.06 -33.26 -5.00
N ALA A 3 -2.24 -33.64 -4.53
CA ALA A 3 -2.40 -34.69 -3.55
C ALA A 3 -2.68 -36.03 -4.24
N THR A 4 -1.83 -37.03 -4.01
CA THR A 4 -1.88 -38.35 -4.65
C THR A 4 -2.40 -39.46 -3.73
N ARG A 5 -3.18 -39.14 -2.67
CA ARG A 5 -3.81 -40.16 -1.79
C ARG A 5 -5.25 -39.82 -1.38
N PRO A 6 -6.16 -40.81 -1.26
CA PRO A 6 -7.61 -40.61 -1.30
C PRO A 6 -8.27 -40.35 0.07
N LYS A 7 -7.60 -39.67 1.00
CA LYS A 7 -8.16 -39.35 2.32
C LYS A 7 -7.96 -37.89 2.70
N ILE A 8 -8.44 -37.01 1.83
CA ILE A 8 -8.55 -35.57 2.14
C ILE A 8 -10.04 -35.33 2.39
N PRO A 9 -10.52 -35.30 3.65
CA PRO A 9 -11.91 -34.95 3.93
C PRO A 9 -12.25 -33.57 3.34
N HIS A 10 -13.52 -33.32 3.01
CA HIS A 10 -13.97 -32.04 2.41
C HIS A 10 -13.49 -30.81 3.18
N SER A 11 -13.32 -30.92 4.50
CA SER A 11 -12.74 -29.89 5.36
C SER A 11 -11.32 -29.49 4.96
N THR A 12 -10.48 -30.43 4.53
CA THR A 12 -9.06 -30.17 4.17
C THR A 12 -8.89 -29.57 2.77
N LEU A 13 -9.77 -29.87 1.81
CA LEU A 13 -9.81 -29.13 0.54
C LEU A 13 -10.32 -27.71 0.76
N ARG A 14 -11.37 -27.56 1.58
CA ARG A 14 -11.90 -26.25 1.93
C ARG A 14 -10.85 -25.38 2.63
N GLU A 15 -10.17 -25.92 3.63
CA GLU A 15 -9.11 -25.23 4.36
C GLU A 15 -7.96 -24.79 3.45
N ALA A 16 -7.59 -25.60 2.45
CA ALA A 16 -6.57 -25.21 1.48
C ALA A 16 -7.05 -24.07 0.56
N VAL A 17 -8.30 -24.10 0.10
CA VAL A 17 -8.90 -23.02 -0.69
C VAL A 17 -9.02 -21.73 0.14
N ASP A 18 -9.46 -21.82 1.40
CA ASP A 18 -9.54 -20.69 2.33
C ASP A 18 -8.16 -20.08 2.64
N ARG A 19 -7.09 -20.86 2.51
CA ARG A 19 -5.68 -20.41 2.61
C ARG A 19 -5.10 -19.92 1.27
N GLY A 20 -5.92 -19.78 0.23
CA GLY A 20 -5.53 -19.23 -1.07
C GLY A 20 -4.91 -20.23 -2.05
N TYR A 21 -4.90 -21.53 -1.74
CA TYR A 21 -4.38 -22.53 -2.68
C TYR A 21 -5.39 -22.85 -3.80
N ALA A 22 -4.91 -22.88 -5.04
CA ALA A 22 -5.64 -23.48 -6.15
C ALA A 22 -5.61 -25.02 -6.03
N CYS A 23 -6.73 -25.61 -5.64
CA CYS A 23 -6.90 -27.06 -5.50
C CYS A 23 -7.54 -27.67 -6.75
N ILE A 24 -6.86 -28.64 -7.37
CA ILE A 24 -7.35 -29.39 -8.54
C ILE A 24 -7.32 -30.88 -8.21
N THR A 25 -8.45 -31.55 -8.38
CA THR A 25 -8.59 -33.01 -8.32
C THR A 25 -8.57 -33.58 -9.73
N VAL A 26 -7.70 -34.56 -9.97
CA VAL A 26 -7.52 -35.21 -11.28
C VAL A 26 -8.39 -36.47 -11.32
N ALA A 27 -9.56 -36.36 -11.95
CA ALA A 27 -10.64 -37.34 -11.88
C ALA A 27 -10.25 -38.74 -12.38
N ASP A 28 -9.40 -38.82 -13.40
CA ASP A 28 -8.92 -40.06 -14.03
C ASP A 28 -7.60 -40.57 -13.41
N ALA A 29 -7.02 -39.84 -12.46
CA ALA A 29 -5.84 -40.24 -11.70
C ALA A 29 -6.14 -40.49 -10.20
N THR A 30 -7.43 -40.47 -9.82
CA THR A 30 -7.90 -40.72 -8.45
C THR A 30 -9.09 -41.67 -8.46
N ALA A 31 -9.21 -42.49 -7.42
CA ALA A 31 -10.31 -43.43 -7.28
C ALA A 31 -10.76 -43.53 -5.82
N ALA A 32 -12.07 -43.55 -5.60
CA ALA A 32 -12.69 -43.90 -4.34
C ALA A 32 -12.51 -45.40 -4.05
N SER A 33 -12.45 -45.75 -2.77
CA SER A 33 -12.36 -47.16 -2.34
C SER A 33 -13.61 -47.97 -2.67
N ASP A 34 -14.76 -47.28 -2.79
CA ASP A 34 -16.01 -47.84 -3.31
C ASP A 34 -16.31 -47.17 -4.67
N PRO A 35 -16.37 -47.93 -5.78
CA PRO A 35 -16.68 -47.39 -7.09
C PRO A 35 -18.00 -46.62 -7.17
N ALA A 36 -19.00 -46.98 -6.35
CA ALA A 36 -20.30 -46.29 -6.34
C ALA A 36 -20.19 -44.84 -5.81
N LEU A 37 -19.11 -44.50 -5.10
CA LEU A 37 -18.90 -43.19 -4.49
C LEU A 37 -18.07 -42.23 -5.35
N GLN A 38 -17.42 -42.71 -6.42
CA GLN A 38 -16.50 -41.90 -7.24
C GLN A 38 -17.21 -40.70 -7.88
N ALA A 39 -18.29 -40.95 -8.63
CA ALA A 39 -18.98 -39.89 -9.37
C ALA A 39 -19.64 -38.85 -8.44
N PRO A 40 -20.34 -39.23 -7.36
CA PRO A 40 -20.86 -38.26 -6.38
C PRO A 40 -19.76 -37.44 -5.69
N ALA A 41 -18.63 -38.05 -5.34
CA ALA A 41 -17.51 -37.35 -4.69
C ALA A 41 -16.88 -36.29 -5.61
N LEU A 42 -16.65 -36.63 -6.88
CA LEU A 42 -16.15 -35.67 -7.88
C LEU A 42 -17.16 -34.55 -8.14
N ALA A 43 -18.45 -34.88 -8.25
CA ALA A 43 -19.50 -33.90 -8.46
C ALA A 43 -19.51 -32.85 -7.34
N MET A 44 -19.37 -33.27 -6.08
CA MET A 44 -19.35 -32.36 -4.92
C MET A 44 -18.14 -31.43 -4.89
N ILE A 45 -17.00 -31.81 -5.47
CA ILE A 45 -15.83 -30.91 -5.54
C ILE A 45 -16.12 -29.73 -6.47
N GLY A 46 -16.82 -29.96 -7.58
CA GLY A 46 -17.12 -28.95 -8.60
C GLY A 46 -18.39 -28.13 -8.36
N VAL A 47 -19.15 -28.37 -7.29
CA VAL A 47 -20.35 -27.57 -6.99
C VAL A 47 -20.00 -26.15 -6.49
N GLU A 48 -20.98 -25.25 -6.56
CA GLU A 48 -20.93 -23.89 -5.98
C GLU A 48 -19.74 -23.04 -6.43
N GLY A 49 -19.33 -23.14 -7.70
CA GLY A 49 -18.31 -22.26 -8.27
C GLY A 49 -16.88 -22.53 -7.79
N GLY A 50 -16.59 -23.74 -7.31
CA GLY A 50 -15.23 -24.15 -6.94
C GLY A 50 -14.86 -23.90 -5.48
N ILE A 51 -15.86 -23.78 -4.59
CA ILE A 51 -15.72 -23.61 -3.14
C ILE A 51 -14.80 -24.67 -2.48
N LEU A 52 -14.69 -25.86 -3.08
CA LEU A 52 -13.84 -26.97 -2.63
C LEU A 52 -12.69 -27.28 -3.61
N GLY A 53 -12.52 -26.49 -4.66
CA GLY A 53 -11.55 -26.71 -5.73
C GLY A 53 -12.20 -27.04 -7.08
N HIS A 54 -11.38 -27.51 -8.02
CA HIS A 54 -11.80 -27.83 -9.39
C HIS A 54 -11.53 -29.30 -9.72
N VAL A 55 -12.35 -29.86 -10.60
CA VAL A 55 -12.13 -31.21 -11.15
C VAL A 55 -11.64 -31.08 -12.59
N ALA A 56 -10.56 -31.80 -12.91
CA ALA A 56 -10.01 -31.88 -14.27
C ALA A 56 -9.62 -33.32 -14.59
N ILE A 57 -9.41 -33.63 -15.87
CA ILE A 57 -8.78 -34.90 -16.28
C ILE A 57 -7.28 -34.70 -16.56
N THR A 58 -6.53 -35.79 -16.59
CA THR A 58 -5.07 -35.79 -16.76
C THR A 58 -4.67 -35.05 -18.03
N GLU A 59 -5.41 -35.24 -19.13
CA GLU A 59 -5.16 -34.53 -20.39
C GLU A 59 -5.26 -33.00 -20.23
N GLN A 60 -6.27 -32.51 -19.53
CA GLN A 60 -6.45 -31.07 -19.28
C GLN A 60 -5.36 -30.52 -18.38
N LEU A 61 -4.99 -31.25 -17.33
CA LEU A 61 -3.90 -30.86 -16.43
C LEU A 61 -2.56 -30.86 -17.18
N VAL A 62 -2.29 -31.90 -17.98
CA VAL A 62 -1.08 -31.98 -18.82
C VAL A 62 -1.08 -30.87 -19.86
N ALA A 63 -2.21 -30.52 -20.49
CA ALA A 63 -2.27 -29.41 -21.42
C ALA A 63 -1.92 -28.06 -20.74
N VAL A 64 -2.38 -27.83 -19.52
CA VAL A 64 -2.04 -26.63 -18.74
C VAL A 64 -0.55 -26.64 -18.33
N LEU A 65 -0.05 -27.78 -17.83
CA LEU A 65 1.35 -27.92 -17.44
C LEU A 65 2.30 -27.86 -18.64
N CYS A 66 1.88 -28.38 -19.80
CA CYS A 66 2.60 -28.29 -21.06
C CYS A 66 2.59 -26.87 -21.61
N ARG A 67 1.49 -26.12 -21.51
CA ARG A 67 1.49 -24.68 -21.80
C ARG A 67 2.43 -23.92 -20.86
N ALA A 68 2.47 -24.30 -19.59
CA ALA A 68 3.42 -23.74 -18.62
C ALA A 68 4.88 -24.13 -18.93
N SER A 69 5.14 -25.34 -19.44
CA SER A 69 6.48 -25.84 -19.77
C SER A 69 7.00 -25.39 -21.15
N HIS A 70 6.11 -25.19 -22.13
CA HIS A 70 6.45 -24.58 -23.42
C HIS A 70 6.71 -23.07 -23.33
N SER A 71 6.38 -22.43 -22.20
CA SER A 71 6.88 -21.08 -21.88
C SER A 71 8.35 -21.08 -21.43
N LYS A 72 8.97 -22.25 -21.16
CA LYS A 72 10.30 -22.35 -20.56
C LYS A 72 11.45 -22.74 -21.50
N ASN A 73 11.24 -22.86 -22.82
CA ASN A 73 12.37 -23.08 -23.75
C ASN A 73 12.26 -22.24 -25.03
N SER A 74 13.13 -21.22 -25.11
CA SER A 74 13.62 -20.54 -26.32
C SER A 74 12.59 -20.11 -27.37
N GLN A 75 11.60 -19.34 -26.96
CA GLN A 75 11.17 -18.11 -27.64
C GLN A 75 10.80 -17.13 -26.52
N GLU A 76 11.06 -15.83 -26.68
CA GLU A 76 10.75 -14.80 -25.69
C GLU A 76 9.38 -15.10 -25.03
N LEU A 77 9.43 -15.46 -23.74
CA LEU A 77 8.26 -15.37 -22.86
C LEU A 77 7.61 -14.02 -23.19
N PRO A 78 6.26 -13.93 -23.33
CA PRO A 78 5.65 -12.61 -23.35
C PRO A 78 6.14 -11.94 -22.08
N ARG A 79 7.00 -10.92 -22.25
CA ARG A 79 7.60 -10.20 -21.12
C ARG A 79 6.42 -9.86 -20.22
N THR A 80 6.46 -10.29 -18.95
CA THR A 80 5.71 -9.59 -17.91
C THR A 80 5.83 -8.12 -18.27
N PRO A 81 4.73 -7.39 -18.52
CA PRO A 81 4.83 -6.07 -19.12
C PRO A 81 5.88 -5.33 -18.31
N MET A 82 7.02 -5.02 -18.96
CA MET A 82 8.16 -4.46 -18.26
C MET A 82 7.61 -3.30 -17.45
N THR A 83 7.93 -3.28 -16.16
CA THR A 83 7.52 -2.20 -15.27
C THR A 83 7.65 -0.87 -16.01
N GLN A 84 6.62 -0.04 -15.95
CA GLN A 84 6.72 1.29 -16.54
C GLN A 84 7.60 2.19 -15.68
N VAL A 85 7.90 1.80 -14.43
CA VAL A 85 8.74 2.56 -13.51
C VAL A 85 10.15 2.69 -14.08
N LYS A 86 10.66 3.91 -14.07
CA LYS A 86 12.03 4.24 -14.44
C LYS A 86 12.84 4.59 -13.20
N LYS A 87 12.25 5.40 -12.31
CA LYS A 87 12.92 5.94 -11.14
C LYS A 87 11.96 6.11 -9.97
N LEU A 88 12.49 5.92 -8.77
CA LEU A 88 11.79 6.18 -7.51
C LEU A 88 12.67 7.07 -6.62
N TRP A 89 12.09 8.16 -6.10
CA TRP A 89 12.75 9.04 -5.13
C TRP A 89 11.95 9.11 -3.83
N PRO A 90 12.57 8.81 -2.68
CA PRO A 90 12.04 9.22 -1.39
C PRO A 90 12.28 10.73 -1.19
N LEU A 91 11.23 11.46 -0.84
CA LEU A 91 11.25 12.90 -0.62
C LEU A 91 10.96 13.16 0.86
N LEU A 92 11.92 13.73 1.59
CA LEU A 92 11.67 14.22 2.94
C LEU A 92 10.89 15.53 2.85
N THR A 93 9.65 15.52 3.32
CA THR A 93 8.75 16.68 3.26
C THR A 93 8.66 17.42 4.59
N ALA A 94 8.94 16.75 5.70
CA ALA A 94 9.03 17.35 7.04
C ALA A 94 9.69 16.35 8.00
N THR A 95 9.99 16.79 9.21
CA THR A 95 10.32 15.91 10.34
C THR A 95 9.34 16.16 11.48
N HIS A 96 9.05 15.13 12.26
CA HIS A 96 8.14 15.24 13.39
C HIS A 96 8.72 14.58 14.61
N ARG A 97 8.61 15.25 15.76
CA ARG A 97 9.07 14.72 17.04
C ARG A 97 7.87 14.50 17.95
N TYR A 98 7.63 13.25 18.29
CA TYR A 98 6.46 12.85 19.06
C TYR A 98 6.74 11.62 19.92
N ASP A 99 5.77 11.26 20.76
CA ASP A 99 5.85 10.07 21.61
C ASP A 99 5.68 8.79 20.79
N LYS A 100 6.62 7.84 20.92
CA LYS A 100 6.63 6.60 20.14
C LYS A 100 5.34 5.78 20.22
N SER A 101 4.53 5.96 21.26
CA SER A 101 3.21 5.34 21.37
C SER A 101 2.22 5.71 20.26
N ILE A 102 2.50 6.76 19.48
CA ILE A 102 1.78 7.08 18.24
C ILE A 102 2.09 6.07 17.13
N SER A 103 3.31 5.54 17.07
CA SER A 103 3.74 4.62 16.01
C SER A 103 3.72 3.15 16.40
N THR A 104 3.64 2.82 17.70
CA THR A 104 3.52 1.43 18.16
C THR A 104 2.46 1.27 19.24
N PHE A 105 1.42 0.48 18.93
CA PHE A 105 0.29 0.25 19.81
C PHE A 105 0.73 -0.33 21.16
N ASN A 106 0.31 0.30 22.25
CA ASN A 106 0.64 -0.07 23.63
C ASN A 106 2.15 -0.22 23.93
N ARG A 107 3.01 0.44 23.15
CA ARG A 107 4.47 0.43 23.34
C ARG A 107 5.03 1.84 23.29
N GLY A 108 6.28 2.00 23.72
CA GLY A 108 7.02 3.26 23.54
C GLY A 108 6.50 4.48 24.31
N ARG A 109 5.52 4.34 25.21
CA ARG A 109 4.98 5.47 25.97
C ARG A 109 6.06 6.17 26.79
N GLY A 110 6.18 7.48 26.63
CA GLY A 110 7.20 8.33 27.27
C GLY A 110 8.54 8.33 26.53
N GLN A 111 8.67 7.58 25.42
CA GLN A 111 9.86 7.58 24.58
C GLN A 111 9.64 8.53 23.41
N GLN A 112 10.32 9.67 23.41
CA GLN A 112 10.30 10.60 22.29
C GLN A 112 11.16 10.06 21.13
N ILE A 113 10.60 10.10 19.93
CA ILE A 113 11.28 9.74 18.68
C ILE A 113 11.21 10.89 17.68
N GLU A 114 12.13 10.86 16.72
CA GLU A 114 12.10 11.71 15.53
C GLU A 114 11.71 10.83 14.36
N ALA A 115 10.72 11.26 13.59
CA ALA A 115 10.17 10.58 12.43
C ALA A 115 10.30 11.47 11.17
N PRO A 116 10.65 10.93 10.00
CA PRO A 116 10.50 11.63 8.75
C PRO A 116 9.03 11.62 8.34
N ILE A 117 8.61 12.66 7.64
CA ILE A 117 7.38 12.64 6.85
C ILE A 117 7.83 12.54 5.40
N LEU A 118 7.37 11.50 4.71
CA LEU A 118 7.85 11.12 3.40
C LEU A 118 6.74 11.21 2.35
N ALA A 119 7.13 11.72 1.19
CA ALA A 119 6.41 11.47 -0.06
C ALA A 119 7.34 10.69 -1.00
N TYR A 120 6.78 10.04 -2.01
CA TYR A 120 7.58 9.31 -3.00
C TYR A 120 7.22 9.74 -4.41
N LEU A 121 8.22 10.19 -5.17
CA LEU A 121 8.06 10.47 -6.59
C LEU A 121 8.43 9.23 -7.39
N ILE A 122 7.50 8.76 -8.21
CA ILE A 122 7.66 7.61 -9.10
C ILE A 122 7.59 8.12 -10.53
N GLU A 123 8.74 8.12 -11.22
CA GLU A 123 8.78 8.43 -12.65
C GLU A 123 8.58 7.16 -13.47
N THR A 124 7.71 7.26 -14.47
CA THR A 124 7.36 6.15 -15.34
C THR A 124 7.56 6.48 -16.82
N ALA A 125 7.31 5.52 -17.70
CA ALA A 125 7.27 5.75 -19.14
C ALA A 125 6.09 6.64 -19.59
N GLN A 126 5.04 6.76 -18.79
CA GLN A 126 3.78 7.43 -19.18
C GLN A 126 3.49 8.69 -18.36
N GLY A 127 4.31 9.01 -17.36
CA GLY A 127 4.06 10.12 -16.46
C GLY A 127 4.69 9.93 -15.08
N ARG A 128 4.31 10.79 -14.13
CA ARG A 128 4.82 10.81 -12.76
C ARG A 128 3.70 10.68 -11.74
N ILE A 129 3.95 9.84 -10.75
CA ILE A 129 3.05 9.62 -9.62
C ILE A 129 3.73 10.14 -8.35
N LEU A 130 3.00 10.89 -7.53
CA LEU A 130 3.35 11.12 -6.13
C LEU A 130 2.56 10.14 -5.26
N TYR A 131 3.24 9.38 -4.41
CA TYR A 131 2.62 8.73 -3.24
C TYR A 131 2.76 9.70 -2.07
N ASP A 132 1.61 10.23 -1.62
CA ASP A 132 1.49 11.29 -0.62
C ASP A 132 2.20 12.61 -0.98
N VAL A 133 1.92 13.66 -0.20
CA VAL A 133 2.37 15.03 -0.50
C VAL A 133 2.83 15.84 0.73
N GLY A 134 3.01 15.20 1.88
CA GLY A 134 3.50 15.88 3.08
C GLY A 134 2.48 16.82 3.73
N CYS A 135 2.96 17.72 4.58
CA CYS A 135 2.16 18.70 5.31
C CYS A 135 1.87 20.00 4.53
N ASP A 136 0.90 20.78 5.01
CA ASP A 136 0.71 22.16 4.56
C ASP A 136 1.76 23.07 5.23
N HIS A 137 2.78 23.47 4.45
CA HIS A 137 3.83 24.38 4.91
C HIS A 137 3.26 25.72 5.42
N ALA A 138 2.16 26.23 4.85
CA ALA A 138 1.59 27.50 5.31
C ALA A 138 1.03 27.40 6.73
N LYS A 139 0.46 26.25 7.11
CA LYS A 139 0.01 25.98 8.48
C LYS A 139 1.18 25.87 9.46
N ILE A 140 2.32 25.36 9.00
CA ILE A 140 3.51 25.16 9.82
C ILE A 140 4.30 26.46 10.02
N ALA A 141 4.47 27.24 8.95
CA ALA A 141 5.31 28.43 8.92
C ALA A 141 4.65 29.66 9.55
N ASP A 142 3.32 29.77 9.53
CA ASP A 142 2.60 30.86 10.19
C ASP A 142 2.34 30.54 11.67
N PRO A 143 2.82 31.34 12.64
CA PRO A 143 2.66 31.03 14.06
C PRO A 143 1.21 30.92 14.54
N LEU A 144 0.29 31.70 13.96
CA LEU A 144 -1.12 31.68 14.35
C LEU A 144 -1.83 30.43 13.82
N ALA A 145 -1.59 30.08 12.56
CA ALA A 145 -2.05 28.83 11.98
C ALA A 145 -1.44 27.64 12.72
N ARG A 146 -0.12 27.66 12.99
CA ARG A 146 0.57 26.59 13.71
C ARG A 146 -0.07 26.34 15.08
N ALA A 147 -0.29 27.41 15.85
CA ALA A 147 -0.97 27.31 17.13
C ALA A 147 -2.42 26.86 17.01
N ARG A 148 -3.13 27.19 15.92
CA ARG A 148 -4.52 26.76 15.72
C ARG A 148 -4.65 25.28 15.36
N TYR A 149 -3.79 24.77 14.48
CA TYR A 149 -3.91 23.40 13.95
C TYR A 149 -3.15 22.36 14.79
N TYR A 150 -2.09 22.77 15.47
CA TYR A 150 -1.19 21.87 16.17
C TYR A 150 -1.01 22.23 17.65
N ASP A 151 -2.01 22.86 18.27
CA ASP A 151 -2.01 23.11 19.71
C ASP A 151 -1.89 21.78 20.46
N ALA A 152 -0.87 21.63 21.31
CA ALA A 152 -0.61 20.38 22.03
C ALA A 152 -1.72 19.99 23.01
N GLY A 153 -2.62 20.90 23.39
CA GLY A 153 -3.81 20.60 24.19
C GLY A 153 -4.98 20.03 23.39
N ALA A 154 -4.98 20.22 22.06
CA ALA A 154 -6.04 19.77 21.15
C ALA A 154 -5.57 18.71 20.13
N PHE A 155 -4.26 18.63 19.88
CA PHE A 155 -3.63 17.74 18.91
C PHE A 155 -2.41 17.08 19.54
N GLU A 156 -2.58 15.83 20.01
CA GLU A 156 -1.58 15.12 20.82
C GLU A 156 -0.25 14.86 20.10
N PHE A 157 -0.25 14.94 18.77
CA PHE A 157 0.93 14.76 17.93
C PHE A 157 1.89 15.95 17.98
N GLY A 158 1.37 17.14 18.28
CA GLY A 158 2.12 18.38 18.14
C GLY A 158 2.33 18.78 16.68
N ALA A 159 3.25 19.72 16.48
CA ALA A 159 3.48 20.34 15.19
C ALA A 159 4.78 19.82 14.55
N PRO A 160 4.77 19.39 13.27
CA PRO A 160 5.99 19.00 12.59
C PRO A 160 6.92 20.21 12.33
N GLU A 161 8.17 19.91 12.00
CA GLU A 161 9.18 20.85 11.54
C GLU A 161 9.33 20.71 10.03
N MET A 162 9.19 21.82 9.32
CA MET A 162 9.22 21.85 7.86
C MET A 162 9.82 23.17 7.39
N ASP A 163 10.88 23.06 6.59
CA ASP A 163 11.49 24.17 5.88
C ASP A 163 10.90 24.30 4.46
N GLU A 164 10.97 25.51 3.91
CA GLU A 164 10.54 25.83 2.55
C GLU A 164 11.10 24.86 1.49
N ALA A 165 12.37 24.47 1.65
CA ALA A 165 13.07 23.55 0.74
C ALA A 165 12.54 22.10 0.77
N GLN A 166 11.75 21.72 1.78
CA GLN A 166 11.14 20.39 1.90
C GLN A 166 9.77 20.30 1.22
N ARG A 167 9.22 21.43 0.74
CA ARG A 167 8.00 21.42 -0.07
C ARG A 167 8.22 20.66 -1.39
N ILE A 168 7.22 19.89 -1.83
CA ILE A 168 7.30 19.10 -3.08
C ILE A 168 7.72 19.94 -4.31
N PRO A 169 7.22 21.17 -4.55
CA PRO A 169 7.69 21.99 -5.67
C PRO A 169 9.21 22.22 -5.70
N HIS A 170 9.85 22.34 -4.53
CA HIS A 170 11.30 22.52 -4.45
C HIS A 170 12.07 21.23 -4.77
N HIS A 171 11.56 20.07 -4.35
CA HIS A 171 12.10 18.77 -4.77
C HIS A 171 11.99 18.59 -6.28
N LEU A 172 10.83 18.88 -6.87
CA LEU A 172 10.61 18.81 -8.32
C LEU A 172 11.58 19.73 -9.08
N ALA A 173 11.74 20.98 -8.64
CA ALA A 173 12.65 21.95 -9.27
C ALA A 173 14.11 21.45 -9.29
N ARG A 174 14.57 20.75 -8.24
CA ARG A 174 15.92 20.16 -8.19
C ARG A 174 16.13 19.03 -9.22
N LEU A 175 15.06 18.44 -9.72
CA LEU A 175 15.07 17.47 -10.83
C LEU A 175 14.83 18.12 -12.20
N GLY A 176 14.67 19.45 -12.25
CA GLY A 176 14.28 20.17 -13.47
C GLY A 176 12.81 19.99 -13.85
N LEU A 177 11.96 19.61 -12.88
CA LEU A 177 10.53 19.42 -13.05
C LEU A 177 9.73 20.55 -12.39
N THR A 178 8.46 20.63 -12.74
CA THR A 178 7.47 21.52 -12.15
C THR A 178 6.30 20.69 -11.60
N PRO A 179 5.45 21.26 -10.73
CA PRO A 179 4.24 20.56 -10.27
C PRO A 179 3.27 20.17 -11.39
N ALA A 180 3.33 20.84 -12.55
CA ALA A 180 2.54 20.48 -13.73
C ALA A 180 3.02 19.18 -14.41
N ASP A 181 4.23 18.71 -14.10
CA ASP A 181 4.79 17.46 -14.62
C ASP A 181 4.36 16.22 -13.81
N VAL A 182 3.52 16.39 -12.78
CA VAL A 182 2.91 15.32 -12.00
C VAL A 182 1.53 15.01 -12.57
N ASP A 183 1.28 13.74 -12.87
CA ASP A 183 0.05 13.28 -13.52
C ASP A 183 -0.95 12.72 -12.50
N VAL A 184 -0.45 12.03 -11.47
CA VAL A 184 -1.27 11.41 -10.43
C VAL A 184 -0.69 11.71 -9.05
N ILE A 185 -1.55 12.10 -8.13
CA ILE A 185 -1.27 12.09 -6.69
C ILE A 185 -2.07 10.95 -6.09
N PHE A 186 -1.38 9.90 -5.66
CA PHE A 186 -1.96 8.80 -4.91
C PHE A 186 -1.84 9.11 -3.43
N ILE A 187 -2.97 9.28 -2.75
CA ILE A 187 -3.00 9.51 -1.31
C ILE A 187 -3.23 8.17 -0.60
N GLY A 188 -2.24 7.75 0.21
CA GLY A 188 -2.30 6.56 1.02
C GLY A 188 -3.44 6.63 2.04
N HIS A 189 -3.55 7.76 2.73
CA HIS A 189 -4.67 8.11 3.60
C HIS A 189 -4.71 9.64 3.88
N LEU A 190 -5.75 10.17 4.54
CA LEU A 190 -6.03 11.62 4.56
C LEU A 190 -5.51 12.38 5.78
N HIS A 191 -4.57 11.85 6.57
CA HIS A 191 -3.98 12.61 7.66
C HIS A 191 -3.17 13.81 7.15
N PHE A 192 -3.02 14.80 8.03
CA PHE A 192 -2.43 16.11 7.73
C PHE A 192 -1.02 16.05 7.13
N ASP A 193 -0.25 15.03 7.44
CA ASP A 193 1.12 14.81 6.98
C ASP A 193 1.22 13.98 5.70
N HIS A 194 0.10 13.50 5.17
CA HIS A 194 0.01 12.80 3.89
C HIS A 194 -0.69 13.65 2.83
N ALA A 195 -1.76 14.35 3.22
CA ALA A 195 -2.61 15.13 2.34
C ALA A 195 -2.41 16.66 2.45
N GLY A 196 -1.68 17.15 3.45
CA GLY A 196 -1.55 18.59 3.73
C GLY A 196 -0.95 19.39 2.57
N GLY A 197 -0.01 18.81 1.83
CA GLY A 197 0.64 19.46 0.68
C GLY A 197 -0.25 19.65 -0.56
N LEU A 198 -1.48 19.12 -0.57
CA LEU A 198 -2.38 19.16 -1.75
C LEU A 198 -2.69 20.60 -2.18
N LYS A 199 -3.01 21.47 -1.22
CA LYS A 199 -3.36 22.87 -1.49
C LYS A 199 -2.18 23.63 -2.06
N ASP A 200 -0.98 23.41 -1.53
CA ASP A 200 0.25 24.02 -2.04
C ASP A 200 0.55 23.58 -3.48
N LEU A 201 0.45 22.29 -3.78
CA LEU A 201 0.63 21.77 -5.13
C LEU A 201 -0.34 22.39 -6.13
N ARG A 202 -1.60 22.58 -5.74
CA ARG A 202 -2.60 23.26 -6.58
C ARG A 202 -2.26 24.71 -6.84
N ARG A 203 -1.82 25.46 -5.81
CA ARG A 203 -1.32 26.84 -5.97
C ARG A 203 -0.14 26.91 -6.94
N CYS A 204 0.73 25.91 -6.91
CA CYS A 204 1.89 25.83 -7.80
C CYS A 204 1.58 25.24 -9.19
N GLY A 205 0.30 25.10 -9.57
CA GLY A 205 -0.12 24.71 -10.91
C GLY A 205 -0.17 23.22 -11.20
N CYS A 206 -0.15 22.36 -10.17
CA CYS A 206 -0.32 20.92 -10.35
C CYS A 206 -1.74 20.58 -10.81
N GLY A 207 -1.85 19.96 -11.99
CA GLY A 207 -3.11 19.49 -12.58
C GLY A 207 -3.42 18.00 -12.32
N ALA A 208 -2.60 17.30 -11.54
CA ALA A 208 -2.69 15.85 -11.33
C ALA A 208 -4.07 15.37 -10.85
N GLU A 209 -4.50 14.19 -11.30
CA GLU A 209 -5.64 13.50 -10.69
C GLU A 209 -5.27 13.06 -9.27
N ILE A 210 -6.16 13.29 -8.28
CA ILE A 210 -5.92 12.84 -6.91
C ILE A 210 -6.69 11.54 -6.68
N HIS A 211 -5.98 10.43 -6.51
CA HIS A 211 -6.55 9.15 -6.13
C HIS A 211 -6.63 9.02 -4.61
N VAL A 212 -7.77 8.55 -4.11
CA VAL A 212 -7.98 8.23 -2.69
C VAL A 212 -8.98 7.10 -2.56
N GLN A 213 -8.83 6.28 -1.52
CA GLN A 213 -9.78 5.20 -1.25
C GLN A 213 -11.16 5.77 -0.87
N HIS A 214 -12.23 5.15 -1.36
CA HIS A 214 -13.60 5.58 -1.09
C HIS A 214 -13.89 5.67 0.42
N ASP A 215 -13.52 4.64 1.18
CA ASP A 215 -13.81 4.55 2.61
C ASP A 215 -13.03 5.58 3.42
N GLU A 216 -11.81 5.91 2.98
CA GLU A 216 -11.00 6.98 3.56
C GLU A 216 -11.69 8.35 3.41
N MET A 217 -12.16 8.66 2.19
CA MET A 217 -12.91 9.90 1.94
C MET A 217 -14.23 9.93 2.71
N ALA A 218 -14.91 8.79 2.87
CA ALA A 218 -16.13 8.70 3.66
C ALA A 218 -15.86 8.99 5.15
N ALA A 219 -14.79 8.44 5.71
CA ALA A 219 -14.35 8.74 7.07
C ALA A 219 -13.98 10.21 7.26
N ALA A 220 -13.17 10.78 6.36
CA ALA A 220 -12.81 12.20 6.39
C ALA A 220 -14.03 13.12 6.41
N ARG A 221 -15.04 12.85 5.55
CA ARG A 221 -16.29 13.63 5.49
C ARG A 221 -17.17 13.50 6.73
N SER A 222 -17.03 12.41 7.47
CA SER A 222 -17.77 12.23 8.72
C SER A 222 -17.20 13.06 9.88
N GLY A 223 -15.95 13.53 9.78
CA GLY A 223 -15.24 14.21 10.86
C GLY A 223 -14.85 13.31 12.03
N ALA A 224 -14.91 11.99 11.85
CA ALA A 224 -14.57 11.01 12.88
C ALA A 224 -13.06 10.83 13.09
N ASP A 225 -12.24 11.27 12.14
CA ASP A 225 -10.79 11.24 12.22
C ASP A 225 -10.24 12.64 12.45
N GLN A 226 -9.64 12.87 13.62
CA GLN A 226 -9.14 14.18 14.03
C GLN A 226 -7.79 14.55 13.41
N ALA A 227 -7.04 13.57 12.88
CA ALA A 227 -5.80 13.83 12.16
C ALA A 227 -6.05 14.28 10.71
N VAL A 228 -7.31 14.22 10.24
CA VAL A 228 -7.72 14.78 8.96
C VAL A 228 -8.08 16.25 9.12
N PHE A 229 -7.30 17.12 8.50
CA PHE A 229 -7.61 18.55 8.42
C PHE A 229 -8.50 18.81 7.20
N ALA A 230 -9.80 18.99 7.44
CA ALA A 230 -10.81 19.09 6.38
C ALA A 230 -10.56 20.23 5.36
N ASP A 231 -9.83 21.28 5.75
CA ASP A 231 -9.47 22.38 4.88
C ASP A 231 -8.29 22.07 3.96
N ASP A 232 -7.48 21.03 4.22
CA ASP A 232 -6.45 20.56 3.27
C ASP A 232 -7.07 19.91 2.02
N LEU A 233 -8.32 19.50 2.11
CA LEU A 233 -9.08 18.88 1.02
C LEU A 233 -9.84 19.92 0.17
N GLN A 234 -9.55 21.20 0.36
CA GLN A 234 -10.17 22.33 -0.30
C GLN A 234 -9.10 23.22 -0.97
N ASP A 235 -9.49 23.97 -1.99
CA ASP A 235 -8.66 25.03 -2.56
C ASP A 235 -8.68 26.30 -1.68
N ASP A 236 -7.96 27.34 -2.11
CA ASP A 236 -7.89 28.61 -1.39
C ASP A 236 -9.22 29.38 -1.35
N ALA A 237 -10.17 29.05 -2.22
CA ALA A 237 -11.52 29.61 -2.20
C ALA A 237 -12.48 28.80 -1.30
N GLY A 238 -11.99 27.72 -0.68
CA GLY A 238 -12.79 26.80 0.13
C GLY A 238 -13.63 25.82 -0.70
N ALA A 239 -13.41 25.73 -2.00
CA ALA A 239 -14.08 24.73 -2.83
C ALA A 239 -13.38 23.37 -2.67
N PRO A 240 -14.12 22.25 -2.58
CA PRO A 240 -13.50 20.94 -2.46
C PRO A 240 -12.60 20.60 -3.65
N LEU A 241 -11.42 20.05 -3.38
CA LEU A 241 -10.57 19.48 -4.42
C LEU A 241 -11.28 18.29 -5.09
N GLN A 242 -10.97 18.07 -6.37
CA GLN A 242 -11.55 16.95 -7.11
C GLN A 242 -10.72 15.68 -6.88
N PHE A 243 -11.36 14.71 -6.21
CA PHE A 243 -10.78 13.39 -5.95
C PHE A 243 -11.40 12.33 -6.87
N ARG A 244 -10.57 11.43 -7.38
CA ARG A 244 -10.95 10.18 -8.01
C ARG A 244 -11.03 9.10 -6.94
N LEU A 245 -12.25 8.81 -6.49
CA LEU A 245 -12.48 7.74 -5.52
C LEU A 245 -12.19 6.39 -6.15
N LYS A 246 -11.37 5.59 -5.48
CA LYS A 246 -11.06 4.20 -5.81
C LYS A 246 -11.75 3.28 -4.81
N GLN A 247 -11.79 2.00 -5.13
CA GLN A 247 -12.34 0.96 -4.25
C GLN A 247 -11.43 -0.26 -4.29
N GLY A 248 -11.08 -0.76 -3.12
CA GLY A 248 -10.20 -1.93 -2.98
C GLY A 248 -8.82 -1.71 -3.59
N GLU A 249 -8.21 -2.81 -3.99
CA GLU A 249 -6.89 -2.86 -4.62
C GLU A 249 -7.00 -2.69 -6.12
N TYR A 250 -6.01 -2.04 -6.72
CA TYR A 250 -5.99 -1.87 -8.17
C TYR A 250 -4.58 -1.60 -8.68
N THR A 251 -4.36 -1.97 -9.94
CA THR A 251 -3.14 -1.61 -10.67
C THR A 251 -3.29 -0.19 -11.20
N LEU A 252 -2.41 0.73 -10.80
CA LEU A 252 -2.36 2.08 -11.37
C LEU A 252 -1.85 1.99 -12.80
N LEU A 253 -0.76 1.24 -12.99
CA LEU A 253 -0.11 0.94 -14.26
C LEU A 253 0.81 -0.27 -14.08
N PRO A 254 1.28 -0.92 -15.16
CA PRO A 254 2.16 -2.09 -15.02
C PRO A 254 3.41 -1.78 -14.17
N GLY A 255 3.55 -2.50 -13.06
CA GLY A 255 4.62 -2.31 -12.07
C GLY A 255 4.30 -1.35 -10.93
N VAL A 256 3.09 -0.78 -10.85
CA VAL A 256 2.64 0.04 -9.71
C VAL A 256 1.24 -0.39 -9.28
N HIS A 257 1.15 -0.98 -8.08
CA HIS A 257 -0.08 -1.59 -7.57
C HIS A 257 -0.46 -0.98 -6.20
N ALA A 258 -1.70 -0.53 -6.09
CA ALA A 258 -2.28 -0.09 -4.83
C ALA A 258 -2.75 -1.30 -4.01
N VAL A 259 -2.32 -1.36 -2.77
CA VAL A 259 -2.56 -2.49 -1.85
C VAL A 259 -3.38 -1.98 -0.67
N ALA A 260 -4.53 -2.58 -0.42
CA ALA A 260 -5.41 -2.17 0.67
C ALA A 260 -4.85 -2.67 2.00
N THR A 261 -4.61 -1.75 2.92
CA THR A 261 -4.00 -2.01 4.23
C THR A 261 -4.71 -1.25 5.36
N PRO A 262 -6.03 -1.46 5.52
CA PRO A 262 -6.81 -0.77 6.54
C PRO A 262 -6.37 -1.18 7.96
N GLY A 263 -6.65 -0.32 8.93
CA GLY A 263 -6.38 -0.56 10.35
C GLY A 263 -5.93 0.71 11.07
N HIS A 264 -4.88 1.35 10.54
CA HIS A 264 -4.46 2.69 10.95
C HIS A 264 -5.58 3.71 10.66
N THR A 265 -5.96 3.85 9.38
CA THR A 265 -7.25 4.43 8.98
C THR A 265 -8.15 3.38 8.33
N VAL A 266 -9.42 3.71 8.10
CA VAL A 266 -10.39 2.77 7.50
C VAL A 266 -10.09 2.43 6.05
N GLY A 267 -9.51 3.38 5.31
CA GLY A 267 -9.25 3.25 3.88
C GLY A 267 -7.77 3.37 3.52
N HIS A 268 -6.88 3.15 4.49
CA HIS A 268 -5.43 3.21 4.28
C HIS A 268 -4.96 2.30 3.12
N MET A 269 -4.06 2.83 2.29
CA MET A 269 -3.48 2.14 1.14
C MET A 269 -1.94 2.19 1.13
N SER A 270 -1.33 1.02 1.01
CA SER A 270 0.10 0.81 0.70
C SER A 270 0.32 0.73 -0.83
N MET A 271 1.57 0.68 -1.28
CA MET A 271 1.89 0.60 -2.71
C MET A 271 3.07 -0.34 -3.01
N LEU A 272 2.85 -1.30 -3.91
CA LEU A 272 3.90 -2.14 -4.49
C LEU A 272 4.43 -1.50 -5.79
N ILE A 273 5.74 -1.36 -5.89
CA ILE A 273 6.45 -0.71 -6.98
C ILE A 273 7.53 -1.67 -7.50
N GLU A 274 7.35 -2.17 -8.72
CA GLU A 274 8.36 -2.96 -9.41
C GLU A 274 9.40 -2.04 -10.03
N LEU A 275 10.61 -2.05 -9.50
CA LEU A 275 11.73 -1.28 -10.05
C LEU A 275 12.28 -1.96 -11.32
N PRO A 276 12.84 -1.18 -12.27
CA PRO A 276 13.45 -1.73 -13.47
C PRO A 276 14.68 -2.62 -13.15
N LYS A 277 15.34 -2.42 -12.01
CA LYS A 277 16.38 -3.30 -11.49
C LYS A 277 16.22 -3.50 -9.98
N GLY A 278 16.72 -4.63 -9.50
CA GLY A 278 16.71 -4.96 -8.07
C GLY A 278 15.34 -5.47 -7.59
N PRO A 279 15.19 -5.65 -6.26
CA PRO A 279 13.93 -6.09 -5.69
C PRO A 279 12.86 -4.99 -5.79
N PRO A 280 11.57 -5.35 -5.95
CA PRO A 280 10.48 -4.39 -5.83
C PRO A 280 10.48 -3.69 -4.47
N VAL A 281 9.84 -2.52 -4.41
CA VAL A 281 9.64 -1.76 -3.18
C VAL A 281 8.17 -1.86 -2.79
N LEU A 282 7.90 -2.20 -1.54
CA LEU A 282 6.55 -2.16 -0.96
C LEU A 282 6.50 -1.04 0.07
N LEU A 283 5.97 0.11 -0.33
CA LEU A 283 5.75 1.25 0.56
C LEU A 283 4.64 0.88 1.53
N ALA A 284 4.97 0.76 2.82
CA ALA A 284 3.98 0.36 3.82
C ALA A 284 2.94 1.46 4.07
N GLY A 285 3.33 2.73 3.94
CA GLY A 285 2.57 3.82 4.55
C GLY A 285 2.44 3.59 6.06
N ASP A 286 1.36 4.08 6.65
CA ASP A 286 1.14 4.03 8.09
C ASP A 286 0.50 2.72 8.55
N ALA A 287 0.40 1.74 7.64
CA ALA A 287 0.27 0.35 8.05
C ALA A 287 1.50 -0.11 8.87
N ALA A 288 2.66 0.50 8.63
CA ALA A 288 3.87 0.30 9.44
C ALA A 288 4.76 1.57 9.45
N ASP A 289 4.60 2.37 10.49
CA ASP A 289 5.42 3.55 10.76
C ASP A 289 6.90 3.20 10.93
N LEU A 290 7.19 2.21 11.77
CA LEU A 290 8.54 1.81 12.18
C LEU A 290 8.87 0.40 11.68
N GLN A 291 10.16 0.11 11.52
CA GLN A 291 10.60 -1.26 11.26
C GLN A 291 10.13 -2.24 12.34
N GLU A 292 9.99 -1.76 13.60
CA GLU A 292 9.44 -2.53 14.71
C GLU A 292 8.02 -3.06 14.41
N ASN A 293 7.17 -2.29 13.72
CA ASN A 293 5.83 -2.76 13.35
C ASN A 293 5.89 -4.01 12.49
N LEU A 294 6.87 -4.09 11.59
CA LEU A 294 7.06 -5.22 10.66
C LEU A 294 7.71 -6.43 11.35
N ASP A 295 8.76 -6.18 12.13
CA ASP A 295 9.57 -7.23 12.77
C ASP A 295 8.75 -7.95 13.85
N ASP A 296 8.08 -7.18 14.71
CA ASP A 296 7.34 -7.71 15.85
C ASP A 296 5.85 -7.94 15.58
N GLU A 297 5.36 -7.56 14.40
CA GLU A 297 3.94 -7.54 14.05
C GLU A 297 3.10 -6.75 15.06
N VAL A 298 3.62 -5.60 15.50
CA VAL A 298 2.89 -4.66 16.35
C VAL A 298 2.16 -3.63 15.50
N ALA A 299 0.88 -3.41 15.81
CA ALA A 299 0.07 -2.41 15.13
C ALA A 299 0.63 -0.98 15.30
N PRO A 300 0.35 -0.06 14.37
CA PRO A 300 0.56 1.37 14.59
C PRO A 300 -0.22 1.85 15.82
N GLY A 301 0.27 2.90 16.48
CA GLY A 301 -0.31 3.38 17.73
C GLY A 301 -1.67 4.05 17.56
N THR A 302 -1.84 4.76 16.46
CA THR A 302 -3.11 5.31 15.97
C THR A 302 -3.87 4.27 15.18
N LEU A 303 -5.09 3.96 15.64
CA LEU A 303 -5.95 2.91 15.08
C LEU A 303 -7.35 3.42 14.83
N TRP A 304 -7.88 3.12 13.66
CA TRP A 304 -9.26 3.41 13.30
C TRP A 304 -10.20 2.66 14.21
N GLN A 305 -10.83 3.37 15.15
CA GLN A 305 -11.82 2.83 16.09
C GLN A 305 -11.32 1.57 16.84
N GLY A 306 -10.02 1.54 17.17
CA GLY A 306 -9.41 0.44 17.92
C GLY A 306 -9.28 -0.87 17.16
N ARG A 307 -9.26 -0.86 15.81
CA ARG A 307 -9.13 -2.06 14.96
C ARG A 307 -7.70 -2.60 14.89
N GLU A 308 -7.14 -2.93 16.04
CA GLU A 308 -5.79 -3.49 16.19
C GLU A 308 -5.58 -4.72 15.29
N GLN A 309 -6.48 -5.71 15.37
CA GLN A 309 -6.34 -6.94 14.60
C GLN A 309 -6.31 -6.69 13.09
N GLN A 310 -7.10 -5.73 12.59
CA GLN A 310 -7.12 -5.37 11.18
C GLN A 310 -5.79 -4.76 10.74
N ALA A 311 -5.17 -3.93 11.58
CA ALA A 311 -3.86 -3.34 11.30
C ALA A 311 -2.76 -4.42 11.27
N ILE A 312 -2.79 -5.37 12.21
CA ILE A 312 -1.87 -6.52 12.21
C ILE A 312 -2.07 -7.39 10.97
N ASP A 313 -3.31 -7.65 10.56
CA ASP A 313 -3.62 -8.42 9.36
C ASP A 313 -3.08 -7.71 8.09
N SER A 314 -3.16 -6.38 8.05
CA SER A 314 -2.54 -5.57 7.00
C SER A 314 -1.01 -5.70 6.98
N ILE A 315 -0.33 -5.65 8.14
CA ILE A 315 1.12 -5.90 8.24
C ILE A 315 1.47 -7.30 7.73
N ARG A 316 0.73 -8.33 8.16
CA ARG A 316 0.93 -9.72 7.71
C ARG A 316 0.73 -9.90 6.23
N LYS A 317 -0.26 -9.22 5.66
CA LYS A 317 -0.49 -9.18 4.21
C LYS A 317 0.69 -8.56 3.47
N LEU A 318 1.24 -7.44 3.95
CA LEU A 318 2.44 -6.84 3.36
C LEU A 318 3.64 -7.80 3.42
N LYS A 319 3.84 -8.50 4.55
CA LYS A 319 4.89 -9.52 4.70
C LYS A 319 4.71 -10.70 3.75
N ALA A 320 3.49 -11.19 3.59
CA ALA A 320 3.17 -12.26 2.63
C ALA A 320 3.46 -11.81 1.20
N LEU A 321 2.99 -10.62 0.81
CA LEU A 321 3.23 -10.05 -0.52
C LEU A 321 4.73 -9.86 -0.78
N ALA A 322 5.47 -9.35 0.20
CA ALA A 322 6.92 -9.22 0.11
C ALA A 322 7.62 -10.57 -0.07
N SER A 323 7.19 -11.61 0.65
CA SER A 323 7.71 -12.97 0.49
C SER A 323 7.40 -13.57 -0.89
N GLU A 324 6.24 -13.28 -1.46
CA GLU A 324 5.81 -13.81 -2.76
C GLU A 324 6.52 -13.11 -3.93
N THR A 325 6.72 -11.80 -3.82
CA THR A 325 7.26 -10.96 -4.90
C THR A 325 8.77 -10.71 -4.77
N GLY A 326 9.36 -11.03 -3.62
CA GLY A 326 10.72 -10.63 -3.27
C GLY A 326 10.87 -9.13 -2.98
N ALA A 327 9.76 -8.42 -2.75
CA ALA A 327 9.77 -6.99 -2.45
C ALA A 327 10.43 -6.70 -1.10
N ARG A 328 11.03 -5.52 -0.98
CA ARG A 328 11.48 -4.95 0.29
C ARG A 328 10.41 -4.01 0.83
N ILE A 329 9.95 -4.27 2.05
CA ILE A 329 8.98 -3.40 2.73
C ILE A 329 9.73 -2.19 3.29
N TRP A 330 9.18 -1.00 3.04
CA TRP A 330 9.72 0.27 3.54
C TRP A 330 8.77 0.83 4.60
N PRO A 331 9.18 0.93 5.88
CA PRO A 331 8.41 1.62 6.91
C PRO A 331 8.39 3.14 6.64
N ASN A 332 7.31 3.82 7.03
CA ASN A 332 7.06 5.20 6.56
C ASN A 332 7.69 6.29 7.45
N HIS A 333 7.62 6.12 8.77
CA HIS A 333 8.03 7.10 9.78
C HIS A 333 9.29 6.65 10.56
N ASP A 334 10.06 5.72 10.01
CA ASP A 334 11.31 5.25 10.61
C ASP A 334 12.51 6.08 10.14
N MET A 335 12.97 7.00 10.99
CA MET A 335 14.12 7.85 10.68
C MET A 335 15.43 7.06 10.51
N ALA A 336 15.59 5.92 11.20
CA ALA A 336 16.77 5.09 11.05
C ALA A 336 16.78 4.41 9.67
N PHE A 337 15.63 3.92 9.21
CA PHE A 337 15.46 3.40 7.87
C PHE A 337 15.67 4.48 6.80
N TYR A 338 15.03 5.65 6.94
CA TYR A 338 15.16 6.75 5.97
C TYR A 338 16.63 7.15 5.74
N ARG A 339 17.44 7.19 6.80
CA ARG A 339 18.89 7.50 6.72
C ARG A 339 19.71 6.46 5.95
N LEU A 340 19.18 5.27 5.68
CA LEU A 340 19.80 4.24 4.84
C LEU A 340 19.48 4.40 3.35
N LEU A 341 18.47 5.21 3.00
CA LEU A 341 18.10 5.47 1.61
C LEU A 341 19.12 6.39 0.93
N PRO A 342 19.29 6.30 -0.39
CA PRO A 342 20.08 7.25 -1.15
C PRO A 342 19.64 8.69 -0.89
N ALA A 343 20.61 9.57 -0.63
CA ALA A 343 20.32 10.98 -0.44
C ALA A 343 19.79 11.60 -1.75
N PHE A 344 18.66 12.29 -1.67
CA PHE A 344 18.09 13.00 -2.80
C PHE A 344 19.10 14.04 -3.37
N PRO A 345 19.34 14.09 -4.70
CA PRO A 345 18.45 13.63 -5.77
C PRO A 345 18.75 12.25 -6.37
N LEU A 346 19.53 11.40 -5.68
CA LEU A 346 19.77 10.03 -6.16
C LEU A 346 18.47 9.22 -6.13
N ALA A 347 18.22 8.50 -7.22
CA ALA A 347 17.03 7.66 -7.39
C ALA A 347 17.37 6.18 -7.25
N PHE A 348 16.35 5.37 -7.02
CA PHE A 348 16.38 3.95 -7.35
C PHE A 348 16.06 3.77 -8.84
N GLU A 349 16.85 2.99 -9.56
CA GLU A 349 16.82 2.77 -11.02
C GLU A 349 16.95 1.29 -11.42
#